data_AF-A0A8H6HV93-F1
#
_entry.id   AF-A0A8H6HV93-F1
#
_cell.length_a   1.000
_cell.length_b   1.000
_cell.length_c   1.000
_cell.angle_alpha   90.00
_cell.angle_beta   90.00
_cell.angle_gamma   90.00
#
_symmetry.space_group_name_H-M   'P 1'
#
loop_
_entity.id
_entity.type
_entity.pdbx_description
1 polymer ?
#
loop_
_entity_poly.entity_id
_entity_poly.type
_entity_poly.pdbx_seq_one_letter_code
_entity_poly.pdbx_strand_id
1 'polypeptide(L)'
;VDRVVWLEKEIVLHSLDDVEREMTREVQDEALWELHEANFRLELLMIDKELRPDEWKIGVELPAQEKAATTMERELFLRRVFPVVDGQHSGFFVTAIPNVDKGLASIDWRERAHHVLALREVLVSWPDCPSSIVDASLEMSEGVMRVLERLVVGEYCRTVHSLLGRPPTAPVRLAPISLTRSSLASFYSRLSSDQN
;
A
#
# COMPACT_ATOMS: atom_id res chain seq x y z
N VAL A 1 -7.94 -22.77 24.15
CA VAL A 1 -8.50 -21.40 24.13
C VAL A 1 -7.69 -20.68 23.09
N ASP A 2 -8.30 -20.44 21.94
CA ASP A 2 -7.62 -19.77 20.85
C ASP A 2 -7.75 -18.27 21.08
N ARG A 3 -6.66 -17.55 20.87
CA ARG A 3 -6.59 -16.11 21.11
C ARG A 3 -6.20 -15.44 19.82
N VAL A 4 -7.03 -14.50 19.36
CA VAL A 4 -6.69 -13.62 18.25
C VAL A 4 -6.50 -12.23 18.84
N VAL A 5 -5.31 -11.66 18.64
CA VAL A 5 -5.06 -10.27 19.02
C VAL A 5 -5.27 -9.43 17.78
N TRP A 6 -6.33 -8.60 17.78
CA TRP A 6 -6.55 -7.59 16.76
C TRP A 6 -6.24 -6.22 17.37
N LEU A 7 -5.11 -5.63 16.98
CA LEU A 7 -4.63 -4.36 17.53
C LEU A 7 -4.47 -4.43 19.07
N GLU A 8 -5.33 -3.72 19.79
CA GLU A 8 -5.37 -3.66 21.25
C GLU A 8 -6.47 -4.56 21.88
N LYS A 9 -7.25 -5.26 21.06
CA LYS A 9 -8.35 -6.09 21.54
C LYS A 9 -7.88 -7.55 21.56
N GLU A 10 -7.86 -8.14 22.76
CA GLU A 10 -7.70 -9.58 22.90
C GLU A 10 -9.06 -10.23 22.66
N ILE A 11 -9.19 -10.91 21.53
CA ILE A 11 -10.39 -11.67 21.18
C ILE A 11 -10.13 -13.10 21.67
N VAL A 12 -10.74 -13.42 22.82
CA VAL A 12 -10.65 -14.76 23.40
C VAL A 12 -11.74 -15.63 22.79
N LEU A 13 -11.34 -16.59 21.98
CA LEU A 13 -12.25 -17.48 21.26
C LEU A 13 -12.48 -18.74 22.09
N HIS A 14 -13.58 -18.74 22.84
CA HIS A 14 -14.08 -19.92 23.53
C HIS A 14 -15.09 -20.70 22.68
N SER A 15 -15.75 -20.05 21.72
CA SER A 15 -16.73 -20.61 20.79
C SER A 15 -16.85 -19.79 19.49
N LEU A 16 -17.54 -20.33 18.47
CA LEU A 16 -17.83 -19.59 17.23
C LEU A 16 -18.73 -18.37 17.47
N ASP A 17 -19.64 -18.45 18.45
CA ASP A 17 -20.52 -17.33 18.83
C ASP A 17 -19.71 -16.15 19.41
N ASP A 18 -18.56 -16.42 20.04
CA ASP A 18 -17.65 -15.38 20.52
C ASP A 18 -16.90 -14.71 19.38
N VAL A 19 -16.54 -15.45 18.32
CA VAL A 19 -15.97 -14.86 17.09
C VAL A 19 -16.95 -13.87 16.48
N GLU A 20 -18.21 -14.27 16.30
CA GLU A 20 -19.23 -13.43 15.65
C GLU A 20 -19.53 -12.16 16.45
N ARG A 21 -19.54 -12.26 17.78
CA ARG A 21 -19.74 -11.13 18.69
C ARG A 21 -18.58 -10.14 18.67
N GLU A 22 -17.34 -10.65 18.63
CA GLU A 22 -16.13 -9.85 18.76
C GLU A 22 -15.65 -9.27 17.41
N MET A 23 -15.96 -9.94 16.31
CA MET A 23 -15.70 -9.50 14.93
C MET A 23 -16.76 -8.50 14.48
N THR A 24 -16.79 -7.36 15.17
CA THR A 24 -17.70 -6.26 14.84
C THR A 24 -17.42 -5.74 13.42
N ARG A 25 -18.39 -5.04 12.84
CA ARG A 25 -18.23 -4.46 11.50
C ARG A 25 -17.01 -3.53 11.42
N GLU A 26 -16.73 -2.81 12.49
CA GLU A 26 -15.58 -1.91 12.59
C GLU A 26 -14.25 -2.69 12.50
N VAL A 27 -14.15 -3.83 13.20
CA VAL A 27 -12.98 -4.72 13.14
C VAL A 27 -12.83 -5.30 11.73
N GLN A 28 -13.94 -5.71 11.10
CA GLN A 28 -13.93 -6.22 9.73
C GLN A 28 -13.48 -5.16 8.72
N ASP A 29 -13.98 -3.93 8.83
CA ASP A 29 -13.63 -2.84 7.92
C ASP A 29 -12.14 -2.47 8.04
N GLU A 30 -11.58 -2.48 9.25
CA GLU A 30 -10.16 -2.26 9.50
C GLU A 30 -9.29 -3.41 8.97
N ALA A 31 -9.73 -4.66 9.15
CA ALA A 31 -9.04 -5.82 8.61
C ALA A 31 -9.05 -5.86 7.08
N LEU A 32 -10.18 -5.51 6.47
CA LEU A 32 -10.30 -5.38 5.03
C LEU A 32 -9.39 -4.25 4.52
N TRP A 33 -9.35 -3.11 5.22
CA TRP A 33 -8.43 -2.03 4.85
C TRP A 33 -6.97 -2.49 4.86
N GLU A 34 -6.53 -3.15 5.93
CA GLU A 34 -5.16 -3.67 6.04
C GLU A 34 -4.85 -4.66 4.91
N LEU A 35 -5.73 -5.62 4.67
CA LEU A 35 -5.56 -6.62 3.61
C LEU A 35 -5.48 -5.97 2.23
N HIS A 36 -6.34 -5.01 1.94
CA HIS A 36 -6.32 -4.28 0.67
C HIS A 36 -5.01 -3.50 0.49
N GLU A 37 -4.58 -2.78 1.52
CA GLU A 37 -3.36 -1.99 1.49
C GLU A 37 -2.10 -2.87 1.37
N ALA A 38 -2.00 -3.95 2.16
CA ALA A 38 -0.88 -4.89 2.10
C ALA A 38 -0.80 -5.60 0.74
N ASN A 39 -1.94 -6.08 0.23
CA ASN A 39 -1.98 -6.74 -1.08
C ASN A 39 -1.61 -5.79 -2.21
N PHE A 40 -2.11 -4.56 -2.21
CA PHE A 40 -1.73 -3.55 -3.21
C PHE A 40 -0.21 -3.32 -3.22
N ARG A 41 0.41 -3.12 -2.05
CA ARG A 41 1.84 -2.87 -1.91
C ARG A 41 2.69 -4.03 -2.42
N LEU A 42 2.29 -5.27 -2.08
CA LEU A 42 2.97 -6.49 -2.52
C LEU A 42 2.78 -6.75 -4.02
N GLU A 43 1.58 -6.50 -4.56
CA GLU A 43 1.31 -6.58 -5.99
C GLU A 43 2.19 -5.60 -6.78
N LEU A 44 2.27 -4.34 -6.33
CA LEU A 44 3.12 -3.33 -6.96
C LEU A 44 4.60 -3.76 -6.96
N LEU A 45 5.11 -4.26 -5.82
CA LEU A 45 6.47 -4.78 -5.72
C LEU A 45 6.73 -5.95 -6.67
N MET A 46 5.80 -6.90 -6.72
CA MET A 46 5.93 -8.10 -7.54
C MET A 46 5.97 -7.77 -9.02
N ILE A 47 5.03 -6.93 -9.48
CA ILE A 47 4.94 -6.51 -10.87
C ILE A 47 6.17 -5.70 -11.28
N ASP A 48 6.62 -4.81 -10.40
CA ASP A 48 7.82 -4.02 -10.67
C ASP A 48 9.07 -4.90 -10.84
N LYS A 49 9.20 -5.95 -10.03
CA LYS A 49 10.27 -6.95 -10.16
C LYS A 49 10.22 -7.71 -11.48
N GLU A 50 9.01 -8.06 -11.91
CA GLU A 50 8.80 -8.79 -13.16
C GLU A 50 9.10 -7.91 -14.38
N LEU A 51 8.70 -6.64 -14.35
CA LEU A 51 8.87 -5.72 -15.49
C LEU A 51 10.24 -5.04 -15.54
N ARG A 52 10.96 -4.99 -14.42
CA ARG A 52 12.28 -4.34 -14.31
C ARG A 52 13.34 -5.25 -13.66
N PRO A 53 13.53 -6.51 -14.09
CA PRO A 53 14.46 -7.44 -13.43
C PRO A 53 15.90 -6.91 -13.37
N ASP A 54 16.30 -6.11 -14.36
CA ASP A 54 17.62 -5.46 -14.44
C ASP A 54 17.85 -4.37 -13.37
N GLU A 55 16.79 -3.66 -12.97
CA GLU A 55 16.86 -2.69 -11.87
C GLU A 55 16.94 -3.41 -10.53
N TRP A 56 16.28 -4.56 -10.40
CA TRP A 56 16.32 -5.40 -9.20
C TRP A 56 17.54 -6.32 -9.13
N LYS A 57 18.42 -6.32 -10.15
CA LYS A 57 19.60 -7.20 -10.24
C LYS A 57 19.24 -8.67 -10.04
N ILE A 58 18.08 -9.07 -10.54
CA ILE A 58 17.61 -10.46 -10.51
C ILE A 58 18.43 -11.24 -11.55
N GLY A 59 19.08 -12.33 -11.12
CA GLY A 59 19.95 -13.14 -11.99
C GLY A 59 21.32 -12.55 -12.31
N VAL A 60 21.66 -11.38 -11.75
CA VAL A 60 22.98 -10.75 -11.94
C VAL A 60 23.89 -11.06 -10.75
N GLU A 61 25.12 -11.53 -11.03
CA GLU A 61 26.18 -11.66 -10.04
C GLU A 61 26.85 -10.31 -9.78
N LEU A 62 26.62 -9.76 -8.60
CA LEU A 62 27.24 -8.53 -8.10
C LEU A 62 27.72 -8.74 -6.66
N PRO A 63 28.69 -7.94 -6.18
CA PRO A 63 29.01 -7.88 -4.77
C PRO A 63 27.75 -7.63 -3.93
N ALA A 64 27.60 -8.34 -2.81
CA ALA A 64 26.40 -8.29 -1.98
C ALA A 64 25.99 -6.86 -1.58
N GLN A 65 26.97 -6.00 -1.29
CA GLN A 65 26.74 -4.62 -0.90
C GLN A 65 26.19 -3.76 -2.04
N GLU A 66 26.69 -3.94 -3.26
CA GLU A 66 26.21 -3.21 -4.44
C GLU A 66 24.78 -3.66 -4.79
N LYS A 67 24.52 -4.97 -4.76
CA LYS A 67 23.18 -5.53 -4.96
C LYS A 67 22.18 -5.00 -3.93
N ALA A 68 22.57 -4.93 -2.66
CA ALA A 68 21.74 -4.39 -1.59
C ALA A 68 21.43 -2.90 -1.81
N ALA A 69 22.43 -2.10 -2.21
CA ALA A 69 22.25 -0.68 -2.46
C ALA A 69 21.26 -0.42 -3.62
N THR A 70 21.40 -1.10 -4.75
CA THR A 70 20.47 -0.94 -5.88
C THR A 70 19.06 -1.44 -5.55
N THR A 71 18.95 -2.58 -4.85
CA THR A 71 17.65 -3.08 -4.38
C THR A 71 16.97 -2.04 -3.50
N MET A 72 17.71 -1.46 -2.56
CA MET A 72 17.19 -0.44 -1.65
C MET A 72 16.77 0.83 -2.38
N GLU A 73 17.51 1.27 -3.40
CA GLU A 73 17.13 2.42 -4.22
C GLU A 73 15.78 2.19 -4.91
N ARG A 74 15.59 1.02 -5.54
CA ARG A 74 14.33 0.69 -6.21
C ARG A 74 13.18 0.53 -5.22
N GLU A 75 13.44 -0.04 -4.05
CA GLU A 75 12.45 -0.12 -2.97
C GLU A 75 12.02 1.27 -2.50
N LEU A 76 12.96 2.19 -2.26
CA LEU A 76 12.66 3.56 -1.86
C LEU A 76 11.86 4.29 -2.95
N PHE A 77 12.18 4.06 -4.22
CA PHE A 77 11.46 4.60 -5.36
C PHE A 77 9.98 4.18 -5.34
N LEU A 78 9.69 2.88 -5.16
CA LEU A 78 8.32 2.36 -5.05
C LEU A 78 7.58 2.85 -3.81
N ARG A 79 8.27 2.95 -2.66
CA ARG A 79 7.64 3.37 -1.39
C ARG A 79 7.09 4.79 -1.42
N ARG A 80 7.49 5.63 -2.38
CA ARG A 80 6.90 6.97 -2.59
C ARG A 80 5.42 6.91 -2.99
N VAL A 81 4.95 5.79 -3.52
CA VAL A 81 3.53 5.56 -3.82
C VAL A 81 2.70 5.46 -2.54
N PHE A 82 3.31 5.03 -1.44
CA PHE A 82 2.59 4.75 -0.19
C PHE A 82 2.55 5.98 0.73
N PRO A 83 1.48 6.14 1.54
CA PRO A 83 1.37 7.26 2.47
C PRO A 83 2.43 7.22 3.56
N VAL A 84 2.88 8.41 3.97
CA VAL A 84 3.73 8.59 5.16
C VAL A 84 2.84 8.54 6.41
N VAL A 85 3.16 7.61 7.31
CA VAL A 85 2.47 7.42 8.60
C VAL A 85 3.43 7.85 9.70
N ASP A 86 3.01 8.78 10.56
CA ASP A 86 3.81 9.32 11.67
C ASP A 86 5.21 9.83 11.28
N GLY A 87 5.30 10.47 10.11
CA GLY A 87 6.57 11.02 9.61
C GLY A 87 7.55 9.95 9.09
N GLN A 88 7.15 8.68 9.04
CA GLN A 88 7.95 7.60 8.47
C GLN A 88 7.40 7.11 7.13
N HIS A 89 8.30 6.86 6.19
CA HIS A 89 7.94 6.23 4.93
C HIS A 89 7.45 4.80 5.17
N SER A 90 6.25 4.52 4.69
CA SER A 90 5.66 3.19 4.75
C SER A 90 6.51 2.17 3.96
N GLY A 91 6.69 0.99 4.55
CA GLY A 91 7.24 -0.17 3.84
C GLY A 91 6.17 -0.91 3.02
N PHE A 92 6.55 -2.04 2.43
CA PHE A 92 5.61 -2.92 1.72
C PHE A 92 4.64 -3.64 2.66
N PHE A 93 5.03 -3.80 3.92
CA PHE A 93 4.16 -4.32 4.97
C PHE A 93 3.48 -3.16 5.70
N VAL A 94 2.18 -3.32 5.95
CA VAL A 94 1.43 -2.39 6.79
C VAL A 94 1.78 -2.70 8.24
N THR A 95 2.32 -1.72 8.96
CA THR A 95 2.78 -1.89 10.35
C THR A 95 1.81 -1.29 11.37
N ALA A 96 0.87 -0.47 10.90
CA ALA A 96 -0.17 0.13 11.70
C ALA A 96 -1.34 0.62 10.82
N ILE A 97 -2.51 0.72 11.43
CA ILE A 97 -3.67 1.39 10.83
C ILE A 97 -3.63 2.88 11.21
N PRO A 98 -3.50 3.80 10.24
CA PRO A 98 -3.43 5.23 10.50
C PRO A 98 -4.78 5.78 10.98
N ASN A 99 -4.77 7.03 11.47
CA ASN A 99 -5.99 7.75 11.88
C ASN A 99 -6.32 8.92 10.94
N VAL A 100 -5.60 9.02 9.83
CA VAL A 100 -5.77 10.06 8.81
C VAL A 100 -5.89 9.39 7.46
N ASP A 101 -6.90 9.79 6.70
CA ASP A 101 -7.16 9.29 5.36
C ASP A 101 -6.12 9.83 4.36
N LYS A 102 -5.13 8.99 4.03
CA LYS A 102 -3.99 9.31 3.17
C LYS A 102 -3.82 8.30 2.05
N GLY A 103 -2.96 8.60 1.08
CA GLY A 103 -2.64 7.66 0.01
C GLY A 103 -3.58 7.79 -1.20
N LEU A 104 -3.52 6.78 -2.07
CA LEU A 104 -4.31 6.72 -3.32
C LEU A 104 -5.82 6.68 -3.08
N ALA A 105 -6.28 6.22 -1.93
CA ALA A 105 -7.70 6.14 -1.61
C ALA A 105 -8.27 7.40 -0.92
N SER A 106 -7.40 8.36 -0.55
CA SER A 106 -7.80 9.54 0.25
C SER A 106 -8.97 10.31 -0.37
N ILE A 107 -9.83 10.94 0.42
CA ILE A 107 -10.90 11.82 -0.10
C ILE A 107 -10.36 13.18 -0.61
N ASP A 108 -9.25 13.67 -0.05
CA ASP A 108 -8.61 14.91 -0.50
C ASP A 108 -7.85 14.65 -1.80
N TRP A 109 -8.23 15.36 -2.86
CA TRP A 109 -7.58 15.22 -4.15
C TRP A 109 -6.11 15.67 -4.11
N ARG A 110 -5.73 16.60 -3.23
CA ARG A 110 -4.35 17.06 -3.10
C ARG A 110 -3.47 15.98 -2.50
N GLU A 111 -3.97 15.31 -1.46
CA GLU A 111 -3.32 14.15 -0.87
C GLU A 111 -3.17 13.04 -1.92
N ARG A 112 -4.26 12.65 -2.59
CA ARG A 112 -4.21 11.64 -3.67
C ARG A 112 -3.23 12.00 -4.77
N ALA A 113 -3.17 13.27 -5.19
CA ALA A 113 -2.35 13.71 -6.31
C ALA A 113 -0.86 13.38 -6.12
N HIS A 114 -0.33 13.51 -4.92
CA HIS A 114 1.06 13.15 -4.63
C HIS A 114 1.34 11.66 -4.89
N HIS A 115 0.42 10.79 -4.49
CA HIS A 115 0.53 9.35 -4.69
C HIS A 115 0.27 8.92 -6.13
N VAL A 116 -0.64 9.61 -6.83
CA VAL A 116 -0.89 9.40 -8.26
C VAL A 116 0.35 9.76 -9.08
N LEU A 117 1.02 10.87 -8.76
CA LEU A 117 2.27 11.26 -9.42
C LEU A 117 3.40 10.27 -9.14
N ALA A 118 3.52 9.79 -7.90
CA ALA A 118 4.50 8.75 -7.57
C ALA A 118 4.21 7.44 -8.33
N LEU A 119 2.94 7.00 -8.40
CA LEU A 119 2.57 5.80 -9.16
C LEU A 119 2.82 6.00 -10.65
N ARG A 120 2.54 7.18 -11.19
CA ARG A 120 2.86 7.54 -12.58
C ARG A 120 4.35 7.34 -12.87
N GLU A 121 5.24 7.82 -12.00
CA GLU A 121 6.69 7.65 -12.19
C GLU A 121 7.08 6.17 -12.25
N VAL A 122 6.46 5.33 -11.42
CA VAL A 122 6.63 3.87 -11.50
C VAL A 122 6.18 3.34 -12.86
N LEU A 123 4.97 3.67 -13.31
CA LEU A 123 4.45 3.21 -14.59
C LEU A 123 5.30 3.69 -15.78
N VAL A 124 5.79 4.93 -15.76
CA VAL A 124 6.67 5.49 -16.80
C VAL A 124 7.99 4.74 -16.89
N SER A 125 8.47 4.18 -15.77
CA SER A 125 9.68 3.36 -15.77
C SER A 125 9.46 1.95 -16.31
N TRP A 126 8.21 1.48 -16.40
CA TRP A 126 7.89 0.16 -16.96
C TRP A 126 8.01 0.16 -18.49
N PRO A 127 8.31 -1.00 -19.11
CA PRO A 127 8.30 -1.15 -20.56
C PRO A 127 6.93 -0.79 -21.14
N ASP A 128 6.93 -0.24 -22.36
CA ASP A 128 5.72 0.03 -23.15
C ASP A 128 4.67 0.94 -22.47
N CYS A 129 5.10 1.80 -21.53
CA CYS A 129 4.21 2.79 -20.92
C CYS A 129 3.60 3.71 -21.98
N PRO A 130 2.25 3.89 -22.02
CA PRO A 130 1.62 4.71 -23.04
C PRO A 130 2.05 6.18 -22.99
N SER A 131 2.23 6.78 -24.17
CA SER A 131 2.53 8.22 -24.31
C SER A 131 1.48 9.10 -23.63
N SER A 132 0.22 8.67 -23.57
CA SER A 132 -0.83 9.39 -22.83
C SER A 132 -0.52 9.59 -21.34
N ILE A 133 0.32 8.75 -20.74
CA ILE A 133 0.79 8.89 -19.36
C ILE A 133 2.13 9.65 -19.32
N VAL A 134 3.06 9.31 -20.23
CA VAL A 134 4.39 9.93 -20.33
C VAL A 134 4.30 11.43 -20.62
N ASP A 135 3.37 11.83 -21.48
CA ASP A 135 3.20 13.23 -21.94
C ASP A 135 2.08 13.97 -21.20
N ALA A 136 1.46 13.33 -20.20
CA ALA A 136 0.38 13.93 -19.43
C ALA A 136 0.84 15.20 -18.69
N SER A 137 -0.04 16.21 -18.64
CA SER A 137 0.19 17.41 -17.83
C SER A 137 0.34 17.05 -16.35
N LEU A 138 1.32 17.67 -15.70
CA LEU A 138 1.60 17.55 -14.25
C LEU A 138 1.14 18.78 -13.47
N GLU A 139 0.34 19.64 -14.10
CA GLU A 139 -0.24 20.81 -13.45
C GLU A 139 -1.08 20.40 -12.23
N MET A 140 -0.78 20.99 -11.07
CA MET A 140 -1.45 20.67 -9.81
C MET A 140 -2.82 21.34 -9.69
N SER A 141 -3.75 20.92 -10.55
CA SER A 141 -5.16 21.31 -10.50
C SER A 141 -6.05 20.07 -10.45
N GLU A 142 -7.20 20.19 -9.78
CA GLU A 142 -8.09 19.04 -9.54
C GLU A 142 -8.56 18.39 -10.85
N GLY A 143 -8.88 19.19 -11.87
CA GLY A 143 -9.31 18.69 -13.17
C GLY A 143 -8.22 17.88 -13.87
N VAL A 144 -6.99 18.38 -13.89
CA VAL A 144 -5.84 17.71 -14.51
C VAL A 144 -5.47 16.44 -13.74
N MET A 145 -5.40 16.52 -12.40
CA MET A 145 -5.08 15.37 -11.55
C MET A 145 -6.12 14.26 -11.65
N ARG A 146 -7.41 14.58 -11.75
CA ARG A 146 -8.47 13.57 -11.99
C ARG A 146 -8.31 12.86 -13.34
N VAL A 147 -7.86 13.55 -14.39
CA VAL A 147 -7.59 12.94 -15.70
C VAL A 147 -6.38 12.02 -15.59
N LEU A 148 -5.29 12.51 -14.99
CA LEU A 148 -4.07 11.73 -14.80
C LEU A 148 -4.32 10.48 -13.95
N GLU A 149 -5.06 10.60 -12.85
CA GLU A 149 -5.45 9.49 -11.97
C GLU A 149 -6.16 8.38 -12.76
N ARG A 150 -7.11 8.73 -13.63
CA ARG A 150 -7.79 7.72 -14.48
C ARG A 150 -6.84 7.02 -15.44
N LEU A 151 -5.90 7.74 -16.04
CA LEU A 151 -4.92 7.16 -16.96
C LEU A 151 -3.97 6.22 -16.23
N VAL A 152 -3.38 6.69 -15.13
CA VAL A 152 -2.43 5.95 -14.29
C VAL A 152 -3.08 4.69 -13.70
N VAL A 153 -4.23 4.83 -13.03
CA VAL A 153 -4.95 3.68 -12.45
C VAL A 153 -5.40 2.71 -13.56
N GLY A 154 -5.88 3.24 -14.68
CA GLY A 154 -6.30 2.42 -15.82
C GLY A 154 -5.16 1.59 -16.42
N GLU A 155 -3.96 2.16 -16.55
CA GLU A 155 -2.77 1.41 -16.98
C GLU A 155 -2.34 0.40 -15.92
N TYR A 156 -2.21 0.80 -14.66
CA TYR A 156 -1.87 -0.12 -13.57
C TYR A 156 -2.78 -1.34 -13.56
N CYS A 157 -4.10 -1.15 -13.62
CA CYS A 157 -5.07 -2.25 -13.67
C CYS A 157 -4.88 -3.16 -14.89
N ARG A 158 -4.61 -2.58 -16.07
CA ARG A 158 -4.35 -3.36 -17.29
C ARG A 158 -3.06 -4.17 -17.17
N THR A 159 -1.97 -3.56 -16.69
CA THR A 159 -0.69 -4.24 -16.49
C THR A 159 -0.83 -5.39 -15.50
N VAL A 160 -1.45 -5.14 -14.33
CA VAL A 160 -1.68 -6.18 -13.30
C VAL A 160 -2.51 -7.32 -13.87
N HIS A 161 -3.61 -7.02 -14.56
CA HIS A 161 -4.46 -8.04 -15.14
C HIS A 161 -3.73 -8.86 -16.22
N SER A 162 -2.90 -8.20 -17.04
CA SER A 162 -2.11 -8.89 -18.06
C SER A 162 -1.08 -9.85 -17.47
N LEU A 163 -0.48 -9.51 -16.33
CA LEU A 163 0.56 -10.33 -15.70
C LEU A 163 0.01 -11.39 -14.74
N LEU A 164 -1.00 -11.04 -13.93
CA LEU A 164 -1.53 -11.91 -12.88
C LEU A 164 -2.80 -12.66 -13.29
N GLY A 165 -3.42 -12.33 -14.43
CA GLY A 165 -4.66 -12.95 -14.89
C GLY A 165 -5.90 -12.60 -14.05
N ARG A 166 -5.82 -11.57 -13.22
CA ARG A 166 -6.93 -11.08 -12.37
C ARG A 166 -6.87 -9.57 -12.18
N PRO A 167 -7.98 -8.92 -11.80
CA PRO A 167 -7.96 -7.52 -11.38
C PRO A 167 -6.98 -7.27 -10.21
N PRO A 168 -6.34 -6.09 -10.14
CA PRO A 168 -5.53 -5.72 -8.99
C PRO A 168 -6.37 -5.58 -7.72
N THR A 169 -5.70 -5.68 -6.58
CA THR A 169 -6.27 -5.24 -5.32
C THR A 169 -6.17 -3.71 -5.24
N ALA A 170 -7.32 -3.04 -5.24
CA ALA A 170 -7.36 -1.59 -5.12
C ALA A 170 -7.20 -1.16 -3.65
N PRO A 171 -6.41 -0.12 -3.36
CA PRO A 171 -6.45 0.56 -2.06
C PRO A 171 -7.87 1.02 -1.75
N VAL A 172 -8.28 0.90 -0.48
CA VAL A 172 -9.59 1.33 0.00
C VAL A 172 -9.46 2.42 1.03
N ARG A 173 -10.53 3.20 1.20
CA ARG A 173 -10.56 4.27 2.20
C ARG A 173 -10.45 3.69 3.59
N LEU A 174 -9.80 4.45 4.45
CA LEU A 174 -9.69 4.13 5.86
C LEU A 174 -11.09 4.06 6.50
N ALA A 175 -11.30 3.08 7.39
CA ALA A 175 -12.57 2.90 8.07
C ALA A 175 -12.90 4.13 8.96
N PRO A 176 -14.18 4.57 9.05
CA PRO A 176 -14.54 5.73 9.85
C PRO A 176 -14.10 5.64 11.31
N ILE A 177 -14.12 4.44 11.90
CA ILE A 177 -13.69 4.22 13.28
C ILE A 177 -12.21 4.60 13.48
N SER A 178 -11.35 4.32 12.51
CA SER A 178 -9.91 4.62 12.58
C SER A 178 -9.64 6.12 12.60
N LEU A 179 -10.49 6.91 11.92
CA LEU A 179 -10.43 8.37 11.93
C LEU A 179 -10.77 9.00 13.28
N THR A 180 -11.43 8.25 14.17
CA THR A 180 -11.84 8.73 15.50
C THR A 180 -10.89 8.33 16.63
N ARG A 181 -9.90 7.46 16.34
CA ARG A 181 -8.91 7.01 17.34
C ARG A 181 -7.95 8.14 17.71
N SER A 182 -7.50 8.18 18.97
CA SER A 182 -6.51 9.15 19.45
C SER A 182 -5.07 8.81 19.04
N SER A 183 -4.79 7.55 18.73
CA SER A 183 -3.48 7.04 18.32
C SER A 183 -3.62 5.98 17.22
N LEU A 184 -2.59 5.86 16.37
CA LEU A 184 -2.53 4.78 15.38
C LEU A 184 -2.59 3.42 16.08
N ALA A 185 -3.19 2.45 15.40
CA ALA A 185 -3.25 1.10 15.93
C ALA A 185 -2.09 0.29 15.35
N SER A 186 -1.04 0.14 16.15
CA SER A 186 0.17 -0.58 15.77
C SER A 186 -0.02 -2.09 15.92
N PHE A 187 0.45 -2.85 14.93
CA PHE A 187 0.45 -4.32 15.00
C PHE A 187 1.58 -4.86 15.88
N TYR A 188 2.58 -4.05 16.23
CA TYR A 188 3.79 -4.49 16.92
C TYR A 188 3.93 -4.00 18.37
N SER A 189 2.99 -3.18 18.87
CA SER A 189 3.11 -2.50 20.17
C SER A 189 3.18 -3.42 21.40
N ARG A 190 2.81 -4.71 21.27
CA ARG A 190 2.81 -5.66 22.40
C ARG A 190 4.00 -6.62 22.47
N LEU A 191 4.78 -6.76 21.40
CA LEU A 191 5.94 -7.67 21.45
C LEU A 191 7.08 -7.15 22.34
N SER A 192 7.07 -5.86 22.69
CA SER A 192 8.08 -5.24 23.56
C SER A 192 7.69 -5.18 25.03
N SER A 193 6.43 -5.45 25.39
CA SER A 193 5.95 -5.36 26.79
C SER A 193 6.16 -6.65 27.58
N ASP A 194 6.39 -7.78 26.92
CA ASP A 194 6.56 -9.10 27.53
C ASP A 194 8.05 -9.46 27.82
N GLN A 195 8.96 -8.47 27.86
CA GLN A 195 10.39 -8.68 28.16
C GLN A 195 10.86 -8.13 29.53
N ASN A 196 9.96 -7.82 30.48
CA ASN A 196 10.34 -7.47 31.86
C ASN A 196 9.48 -8.16 32.91
#